data_AF-A0A7C2LZB8-F1
#
_entry.id   AF-A0A7C2LZB8-F1
#
_cell.length_a   1.000
_cell.length_b   1.000
_cell.length_c   1.000
_cell.angle_alpha   90.00
_cell.angle_beta   90.00
_cell.angle_gamma   90.00
#
_symmetry.space_group_name_H-M   'P 1'
#
loop_
_entity.id
_entity.type
_entity.pdbx_description
1 polymer ?
#
loop_
_entity_poly.entity_id
_entity_poly.type
_entity_poly.pdbx_seq_one_letter_code
_entity_poly.pdbx_strand_id
1 'polypeptide(L)' 'VIGMGEKGRITRVAAPYLGAEFTFAAPDDGPETAPGQLTYRRLKEIYEIIEPL' A
#
# COMPACT_ATOMS: atom_id res chain seq x y z
N VAL A 1 2.19 8.14 7.52
CA VAL A 1 1.62 7.36 8.67
C VAL A 1 1.26 5.97 8.16
N ILE A 2 1.58 4.91 8.91
CA ILE A 2 1.26 3.51 8.54
C ILE A 2 0.56 2.83 9.71
N GLY A 3 -0.67 2.34 9.48
CA GLY A 3 -1.34 1.38 10.34
C GLY A 3 -0.96 -0.04 9.93
N MET A 4 -0.51 -0.85 10.87
CA MET A 4 -0.16 -2.25 10.62
C MET A 4 -1.36 -3.20 10.76
N GLY A 5 -1.23 -4.40 10.19
CA GLY A 5 -2.24 -5.45 10.25
C GLY A 5 -3.43 -5.18 9.33
N GLU A 6 -4.41 -6.08 9.39
CA GLU A 6 -5.57 -6.08 8.48
C GLU A 6 -6.33 -4.76 8.51
N LYS A 7 -6.64 -4.25 9.71
CA LYS A 7 -7.39 -3.00 9.88
C LYS A 7 -6.61 -1.76 9.41
N GLY A 8 -5.28 -1.81 9.47
CA GLY A 8 -4.41 -0.71 9.06
C GLY A 8 -4.12 -0.67 7.57
N ARG A 9 -4.42 -1.74 6.82
CA ARG A 9 -4.05 -1.92 5.41
C ARG A 9 -4.49 -0.77 4.51
N ILE A 10 -5.65 -0.15 4.79
CA ILE A 10 -6.15 1.01 4.01
C ILE A 10 -5.18 2.21 4.04
N THR A 11 -4.44 2.40 5.14
CA THR A 11 -3.47 3.50 5.26
C THR A 11 -2.31 3.36 4.27
N ARG A 12 -1.99 2.14 3.82
CA ARG A 12 -0.95 1.91 2.80
C ARG A 12 -1.34 2.42 1.41
N VAL A 13 -2.63 2.61 1.17
CA VAL A 13 -3.19 3.16 -0.08
C VAL A 13 -3.53 4.64 0.10
N ALA A 14 -4.26 4.98 1.16
CA ALA A 14 -4.84 6.32 1.31
C ALA A 14 -3.85 7.34 1.87
N ALA A 15 -2.88 6.93 2.69
CA ALA A 15 -2.02 7.91 3.39
C ALA A 15 -1.20 8.80 2.44
N PRO A 16 -0.68 8.32 1.29
CA PRO A 16 -0.02 9.20 0.32
C PRO A 16 -0.90 10.36 -0.16
N TYR A 17 -2.17 10.08 -0.46
CA TYR A 17 -3.17 11.10 -0.83
C TYR A 17 -3.57 12.02 0.33
N LEU A 18 -3.24 11.65 1.56
CA LEU A 18 -3.51 12.41 2.78
C LEU A 18 -2.24 13.04 3.38
N GLY A 19 -1.17 13.16 2.59
CA GLY A 19 0.05 13.89 2.96
C GLY A 19 1.21 13.04 3.48
N ALA A 20 1.14 11.71 3.41
CA ALA A 20 2.32 10.88 3.60
C ALA A 20 3.22 10.92 2.37
N GLU A 21 4.54 11.05 2.56
CA GLU A 21 5.48 11.15 1.44
C GLU A 21 5.60 9.85 0.63
N PHE A 22 5.47 8.70 1.29
CA PHE A 22 5.56 7.38 0.65
C PHE A 22 4.75 6.32 1.40
N THR A 23 4.63 5.14 0.78
CA THR A 23 4.09 3.91 1.35
C THR A 23 5.05 2.75 1.09
N PHE A 24 4.80 1.59 1.71
CA PHE A 24 5.60 0.38 1.53
C PHE A 24 4.77 -0.76 0.99
N ALA A 25 5.32 -1.45 0.00
CA ALA A 25 4.79 -2.66 -0.60
C ALA A 25 5.66 -3.87 -0.21
N ALA A 26 5.05 -5.06 -0.20
CA ALA A 26 5.78 -6.31 -0.21
C ALA A 26 6.30 -6.62 -1.63
N PRO A 27 7.42 -7.36 -1.78
CA PRO A 27 7.82 -7.92 -3.08
C PRO A 27 6.71 -8.81 -3.64
N ASP A 28 6.53 -8.84 -4.96
CA ASP A 28 5.49 -9.66 -5.60
C ASP A 28 5.72 -11.16 -5.39
N ASP A 29 6.98 -11.60 -5.43
CA ASP A 29 7.38 -13.00 -5.31
C ASP A 29 8.09 -13.28 -3.96
N GLY A 30 7.84 -12.45 -2.94
CA GLY A 30 8.52 -12.52 -1.65
C GLY A 30 7.58 -12.34 -0.46
N PRO A 31 8.09 -12.59 0.77
CA PRO A 31 7.28 -12.45 1.96
C PRO A 31 6.98 -10.97 2.28
N GLU A 32 5.86 -10.74 2.96
CA GLU A 32 5.63 -9.49 3.68
C GLU A 32 6.70 -9.32 4.77
N THR A 33 7.23 -8.11 4.90
CA THR A 33 8.13 -7.73 6.00
C THR A 33 7.35 -7.18 7.21
N ALA A 34 6.09 -6.77 7.01
CA ALA A 34 5.21 -6.28 8.07
C ALA A 34 3.75 -6.67 7.80
N PRO A 35 2.96 -7.04 8.83
CA PRO A 35 1.59 -7.51 8.65
C PRO A 35 0.70 -6.54 7.87
N GLY A 36 -0.05 -7.08 6.92
CA GLY A 36 -1.03 -6.34 6.13
C GLY A 36 -0.39 -5.50 5.05
N GLN A 37 0.81 -5.86 4.59
CA GLN A 37 1.38 -5.30 3.37
C GLN A 37 0.57 -5.76 2.15
N LEU A 38 0.56 -4.92 1.14
CA LEU A 38 0.09 -5.27 -0.20
C LEU A 38 1.33 -5.47 -1.07
N THR A 39 1.27 -6.38 -2.03
CA THR A 39 2.35 -6.52 -3.01
C THR A 39 2.47 -5.25 -3.86
N TYR A 40 3.63 -5.04 -4.46
CA TYR A 40 3.86 -3.89 -5.34
C TYR A 40 2.86 -3.86 -6.50
N ARG A 41 2.66 -4.99 -7.18
CA ARG A 41 1.69 -5.11 -8.27
C ARG A 41 0.31 -4.70 -7.82
N ARG A 42 -0.13 -5.17 -6.64
CA ARG A 42 -1.47 -4.86 -6.15
C ARG A 42 -1.64 -3.39 -5.78
N LEU A 43 -0.64 -2.77 -5.16
CA LEU A 43 -0.68 -1.33 -4.88
C LEU A 43 -0.70 -0.50 -6.16
N LYS A 44 0.10 -0.88 -7.15
CA LYS A 44 0.15 -0.22 -8.45
C LYS A 44 -1.21 -0.26 -9.16
N GLU A 45 -1.83 -1.43 -9.25
CA GLU A 45 -3.18 -1.59 -9.81
C GLU A 45 -4.21 -0.68 -9.12
N ILE A 46 -4.15 -0.58 -7.78
CA ILE A 46 -5.07 0.27 -7.03
C ILE A 46 -4.86 1.75 -7.38
N TYR A 47 -3.61 2.21 -7.47
CA TYR A 47 -3.33 3.60 -7.84
C TYR A 47 -3.72 3.91 -9.29
N GLU A 48 -3.53 2.98 -10.22
CA GLU A 48 -4.01 3.14 -11.60
C GLU A 48 -5.55 3.23 -11.70
N ILE A 49 -6.29 2.61 -10.76
CA ILE A 49 -7.75 2.74 -10.67
C ILE A 49 -8.17 4.09 -10.07
N ILE A 50 -7.48 4.56 -9.03
CA ILE A 50 -7.81 5.81 -8.32
C ILE A 50 -7.45 7.03 -9.18
N GLU A 51 -6.31 6.99 -9.85
CA GLU A 51 -5.84 8.00 -10.79
C GLU A 51 -5.58 7.37 -12.15
N PRO A 52 -6.64 7.11 -12.93
CA PRO A 52 -6.47 6.72 -14.32
C PRO A 52 -5.88 7.93 -15.06
N LEU A 53 -4.66 7.76 -15.58
CA LEU A 53 -4.03 8.73 -16.48
C LEU A 53 -4.91 9.02 -17.70
#